data_AF-A0A969NN97-F1
#
_entry.id   AF-A0A969NN97-F1
#
_cell.length_a   1.000
_cell.length_b   1.000
_cell.length_c   1.000
_cell.angle_alpha   90.00
_cell.angle_beta   90.00
_cell.angle_gamma   90.00
#
_symmetry.space_group_name_H-M   'P 1'
#
loop_
_entity.id
_entity.type
_entity.pdbx_description
1 polymer ?
#
loop_
_entity_poly.entity_id
_entity_poly.type
_entity_poly.pdbx_seq_one_letter_code
_entity_poly.pdbx_strand_id
1 'polypeptide(L)'
;MGQLMQLSDDLGWSKSNDSPVELLVLSACQTALGDRNAELGFAGLAVAAGVKSVLASLWNVSDLGTLGLMGQFYQDFSQIPNKSEALRQAQLAMLRGEVRVEDGKMILANGEAITLPPEFPKGSLELSHPYYWSAFTLVGNWN
;
A
#
# COMPACT_ATOMS: atom_id res chain seq x y z
N MET A 1 -13.29 14.69 17.38
CA MET A 1 -13.35 13.32 17.95
C MET A 1 -14.75 12.72 17.98
N GLY A 2 -15.78 13.39 18.50
CA GLY A 2 -17.13 12.79 18.66
C GLY A 2 -17.80 12.29 17.37
N GLN A 3 -17.71 13.04 16.26
CA GLN A 3 -18.33 12.64 14.98
C GLN A 3 -17.70 11.41 14.34
N LEU A 4 -16.41 11.16 14.58
CA LEU A 4 -15.69 10.02 14.00
C LEU A 4 -15.92 8.73 14.78
N MET A 5 -15.98 8.81 16.12
CA MET A 5 -16.44 7.69 16.93
C MET A 5 -17.87 7.30 16.57
N GLN A 6 -18.73 8.30 16.32
CA GLN A 6 -20.10 8.05 15.89
C GLN A 6 -20.18 7.37 14.51
N LEU A 7 -19.36 7.80 13.54
CA LEU A 7 -19.26 7.10 12.26
C LEU A 7 -18.73 5.68 12.41
N SER A 8 -17.73 5.46 13.27
CA SER A 8 -17.19 4.12 13.56
C SER A 8 -18.22 3.21 14.23
N ASP A 9 -19.07 3.77 15.10
CA ASP A 9 -20.17 3.07 15.75
C ASP A 9 -21.31 2.76 14.75
N ASP A 10 -21.65 3.72 13.88
CA ASP A 10 -22.66 3.59 12.83
C ASP A 10 -22.27 2.53 11.79
N LEU A 11 -20.98 2.43 11.47
CA LEU A 11 -20.42 1.39 10.59
C LEU A 11 -20.24 0.04 11.31
N GLY A 12 -20.50 -0.03 12.62
CA GLY A 12 -20.41 -1.26 13.41
C GLY A 12 -18.99 -1.74 13.69
N TRP A 13 -17.97 -0.92 13.46
CA TRP A 13 -16.56 -1.31 13.57
C TRP A 13 -16.02 -1.31 15.01
N SER A 14 -16.68 -0.60 15.95
CA SER A 14 -16.21 -0.48 17.34
C SER A 14 -16.67 -1.60 18.29
N LYS A 15 -17.60 -2.47 17.87
CA LYS A 15 -18.33 -3.37 18.77
C LYS A 15 -17.68 -4.75 18.98
N SER A 16 -16.59 -5.05 18.30
CA SER A 16 -15.85 -6.30 18.47
C SER A 16 -14.35 -6.05 18.53
N ASN A 17 -13.65 -6.75 19.42
CA ASN A 17 -12.20 -7.02 19.32
C ASN A 17 -11.84 -7.85 18.05
N ASP A 18 -12.79 -7.95 17.13
CA ASP A 18 -12.82 -8.76 15.93
C ASP A 18 -13.17 -7.81 14.80
N SER A 19 -12.26 -6.87 14.52
CA SER A 19 -12.38 -6.05 13.32
C SER A 19 -12.26 -6.98 12.12
N PRO A 20 -13.26 -7.02 11.21
CA PRO A 20 -13.21 -7.89 10.05
C PRO A 20 -12.13 -7.46 9.06
N VAL A 21 -11.55 -6.26 9.21
CA VAL A 21 -10.55 -5.72 8.28
C VAL A 21 -9.15 -5.81 8.89
N GLU A 22 -8.45 -6.86 8.49
CA GLU A 22 -7.04 -7.12 8.85
C GLU A 22 -6.07 -6.14 8.20
N LEU A 23 -6.34 -5.74 6.95
CA LEU A 23 -5.49 -4.83 6.17
C LEU A 23 -6.35 -3.99 5.23
N LEU A 24 -6.18 -2.68 5.29
CA LEU A 24 -6.68 -1.71 4.31
C LEU A 24 -5.52 -1.14 3.49
N VAL A 25 -5.63 -1.11 2.17
CA VAL A 25 -4.62 -0.52 1.29
C VAL A 25 -5.18 0.76 0.66
N LEU A 26 -4.51 1.88 0.90
CA LEU A 26 -4.85 3.20 0.39
C LEU A 26 -3.79 3.65 -0.63
N SER A 27 -3.97 3.24 -1.89
CA SER A 27 -2.97 3.38 -2.97
C SER A 27 -2.89 4.76 -3.63
N ALA A 28 -3.69 5.73 -3.18
CA ALA A 28 -3.65 7.11 -3.68
C ALA A 28 -2.53 7.93 -3.01
N CYS A 29 -2.28 9.14 -3.51
CA CYS A 29 -1.31 10.09 -2.96
C CYS A 29 -1.67 10.55 -1.54
N GLN A 30 -0.67 10.71 -0.67
CA GLN A 30 -0.77 11.38 0.64
C GLN A 30 -1.82 10.79 1.59
N THR A 31 -2.10 9.48 1.51
CA THR A 31 -3.14 8.82 2.33
C THR A 31 -2.73 8.58 3.78
N ALA A 32 -1.42 8.65 4.09
CA ALA A 32 -0.85 8.67 5.44
C ALA A 32 -0.35 10.07 5.85
N LEU A 33 -0.53 11.09 5.01
CA LEU A 33 -0.18 12.45 5.36
C LEU A 33 -1.31 13.08 6.18
N GLY A 34 -1.02 13.42 7.42
CA GLY A 34 -1.96 14.07 8.30
C GLY A 34 -1.97 15.60 8.23
N ASP A 35 -2.98 16.18 8.85
CA ASP A 35 -3.07 17.60 9.14
C ASP A 35 -3.46 17.82 10.62
N ARG A 36 -3.74 19.08 11.00
CA ARG A 36 -4.12 19.41 12.38
C ARG A 36 -5.43 18.76 12.84
N ASN A 37 -6.28 18.28 11.92
CA ASN A 37 -7.56 17.65 12.22
C ASN A 37 -7.48 16.12 12.18
N ALA A 38 -6.48 15.56 11.47
CA ALA A 38 -6.21 14.13 11.39
C ALA A 38 -4.69 13.88 11.30
N GLU A 39 -4.01 13.70 12.44
CA GLU A 39 -2.54 13.67 12.54
C GLU A 39 -1.85 12.57 11.69
N LEU A 40 -2.56 11.47 11.39
CA LEU A 40 -2.07 10.36 10.57
C LEU A 40 -2.87 10.22 9.25
N GLY A 41 -3.59 11.27 8.85
CA GLY A 41 -4.39 11.30 7.63
C GLY A 41 -5.48 10.22 7.62
N PHE A 42 -5.82 9.75 6.42
CA PHE A 42 -6.81 8.67 6.24
C PHE A 42 -6.38 7.36 6.90
N ALA A 43 -5.08 7.06 6.94
CA ALA A 43 -4.55 5.89 7.63
C ALA A 43 -4.88 5.92 9.13
N GLY A 44 -4.70 7.07 9.78
CA GLY A 44 -5.08 7.28 11.18
C GLY A 44 -6.58 7.11 11.42
N LEU A 45 -7.40 7.68 10.54
CA LEU A 45 -8.85 7.55 10.64
C LEU A 45 -9.30 6.10 10.52
N ALA A 46 -8.74 5.34 9.58
CA ALA A 46 -9.06 3.93 9.41
C ALA A 46 -8.65 3.09 10.63
N VAL A 47 -7.47 3.33 11.20
CA VAL A 47 -7.05 2.66 12.45
C VAL A 47 -7.96 3.04 13.63
N ALA A 48 -8.31 4.33 13.78
CA ALA A 48 -9.22 4.79 14.82
C ALA A 48 -10.63 4.20 14.67
N ALA A 49 -11.01 3.87 13.44
CA ALA A 49 -12.26 3.22 13.11
C ALA A 49 -12.18 1.69 13.20
N GLY A 50 -11.07 1.12 13.69
CA GLY A 50 -10.95 -0.30 14.01
C GLY A 50 -10.22 -1.15 12.98
N VAL A 51 -9.74 -0.62 11.86
CA VAL A 51 -8.87 -1.38 10.93
C VAL A 51 -7.56 -1.75 11.63
N LYS A 52 -7.16 -3.03 11.56
CA LYS A 52 -5.95 -3.48 12.27
C LYS A 52 -4.67 -2.91 11.67
N SER A 53 -4.57 -2.87 10.35
CA SER A 53 -3.38 -2.41 9.62
C SER A 53 -3.79 -1.59 8.39
N VAL A 54 -3.07 -0.51 8.11
CA VAL A 54 -3.30 0.31 6.91
C VAL A 54 -1.98 0.54 6.17
N LEU A 55 -1.93 0.15 4.90
CA LEU A 55 -0.84 0.50 3.99
C LEU A 55 -1.22 1.79 3.26
N ALA A 56 -0.41 2.84 3.39
CA ALA A 56 -0.75 4.18 2.89
C ALA A 56 0.50 4.98 2.50
N SER A 57 0.32 6.06 1.73
CA SER A 57 1.41 6.84 1.15
C SER A 57 1.65 8.17 1.88
N LEU A 58 2.91 8.55 2.05
CA LEU A 58 3.31 9.79 2.73
C LEU A 58 3.38 11.01 1.79
N TRP A 59 3.61 10.79 0.49
CA TRP A 59 3.70 11.84 -0.53
C TRP A 59 3.09 11.36 -1.86
N ASN A 60 3.25 12.15 -2.93
CA ASN A 60 2.73 11.81 -4.25
C ASN A 60 3.39 10.54 -4.80
N VAL A 61 2.57 9.64 -5.34
CA VAL A 61 3.02 8.36 -5.88
C VAL A 61 2.84 8.31 -7.39
N SER A 62 3.67 7.51 -8.06
CA SER A 62 3.54 7.23 -9.49
C SER A 62 2.62 6.03 -9.70
N ASP A 63 1.64 6.12 -10.60
CA ASP A 63 0.73 5.01 -10.90
C ASP A 63 1.47 3.71 -11.28
N LEU A 64 2.49 3.80 -12.13
CA LEU A 64 3.34 2.66 -12.50
C LEU A 64 4.14 2.12 -11.32
N GLY A 65 4.72 3.01 -10.51
CA GLY A 65 5.45 2.61 -9.30
C GLY A 65 4.54 1.91 -8.30
N THR A 66 3.36 2.45 -8.06
CA THR A 66 2.33 1.89 -7.19
C THR A 66 1.86 0.54 -7.70
N LEU A 67 1.61 0.38 -9.00
CA LEU A 67 1.26 -0.90 -9.58
C LEU A 67 2.37 -1.95 -9.35
N GLY A 68 3.63 -1.56 -9.53
CA GLY A 68 4.80 -2.41 -9.28
C GLY A 68 4.91 -2.84 -7.83
N LEU A 69 4.83 -1.86 -6.92
CA LEU A 69 4.92 -2.11 -5.49
C LEU A 69 3.76 -2.98 -5.00
N MET A 70 2.53 -2.69 -5.41
CA MET A 70 1.36 -3.44 -4.95
C MET A 70 1.31 -4.84 -5.55
N GLY A 71 1.67 -5.01 -6.83
CA GLY A 71 1.79 -6.33 -7.45
C GLY A 71 2.79 -7.21 -6.69
N GLN A 72 3.98 -6.66 -6.42
CA GLN A 72 5.00 -7.38 -5.66
C GLN A 72 4.58 -7.61 -4.20
N PHE A 73 4.01 -6.60 -3.52
CA PHE A 73 3.54 -6.70 -2.14
C PHE A 73 2.49 -7.80 -1.96
N TYR A 74 1.48 -7.88 -2.82
CA TYR A 74 0.46 -8.93 -2.71
C TYR A 74 1.02 -10.32 -3.04
N GLN A 75 1.98 -10.41 -3.95
CA GLN A 75 2.68 -11.65 -4.23
C GLN A 75 3.49 -12.13 -3.02
N ASP A 76 4.24 -11.23 -2.37
CA ASP A 76 5.00 -11.54 -1.15
C ASP A 76 4.07 -11.86 0.03
N PHE A 77 3.01 -11.07 0.22
CA PHE A 77 2.06 -11.23 1.32
C PHE A 77 1.25 -12.52 1.24
N SER A 78 1.06 -13.08 0.04
CA SER A 78 0.43 -14.40 -0.12
C SER A 78 1.26 -15.55 0.48
N GLN A 79 2.56 -15.33 0.67
CA GLN A 79 3.52 -16.33 1.18
C GLN A 79 4.05 -15.99 2.57
N ILE A 80 4.06 -14.71 2.93
CA ILE A 80 4.61 -14.18 4.18
C ILE A 80 3.44 -13.67 5.05
N PRO A 81 3.16 -14.31 6.20
CA PRO A 81 2.02 -13.90 7.03
C PRO A 81 2.21 -12.52 7.69
N ASN A 82 3.45 -11.99 7.71
CA ASN A 82 3.76 -10.69 8.28
C ASN A 82 3.69 -9.58 7.23
N LYS A 83 2.78 -8.62 7.44
CA LYS A 83 2.50 -7.49 6.54
C LYS A 83 3.71 -6.58 6.34
N SER A 84 4.43 -6.26 7.42
CA SER A 84 5.60 -5.38 7.36
C SER A 84 6.77 -6.03 6.62
N GLU A 85 6.95 -7.34 6.78
CA GLU A 85 7.97 -8.08 6.06
C GLU A 85 7.64 -8.20 4.58
N ALA A 86 6.38 -8.48 4.22
CA ALA A 86 5.93 -8.47 2.82
C ALA A 86 6.17 -7.11 2.15
N LEU A 87 5.84 -6.00 2.82
CA LEU A 87 6.13 -4.65 2.30
C LEU A 87 7.64 -4.42 2.12
N ARG A 88 8.45 -4.82 3.11
CA ARG A 88 9.90 -4.68 3.06
C ARG A 88 10.50 -5.48 1.89
N GLN A 89 10.03 -6.70 1.66
CA GLN A 89 10.49 -7.52 0.53
C GLN A 89 10.12 -6.89 -0.81
N ALA A 90 8.90 -6.37 -0.94
CA ALA A 90 8.50 -5.66 -2.15
C ALA A 90 9.35 -4.41 -2.43
N GLN A 91 9.63 -3.61 -1.40
CA GLN A 91 10.52 -2.44 -1.51
C GLN A 91 11.95 -2.84 -1.88
N LEU A 92 12.47 -3.94 -1.33
CA LEU A 92 13.79 -4.48 -1.68
C LEU A 92 13.86 -5.01 -3.11
N ALA A 93 12.82 -5.72 -3.56
CA ALA A 93 12.72 -6.22 -4.92
C ALA A 93 12.72 -5.05 -5.92
N MET A 94 11.95 -4.00 -5.64
CA MET A 94 12.01 -2.77 -6.43
C MET A 94 13.40 -2.15 -6.40
N LEU A 95 13.99 -1.94 -5.22
CA LEU A 95 15.34 -1.38 -5.06
C LEU A 95 16.41 -2.14 -5.87
N ARG A 96 16.29 -3.47 -6.00
CA ARG A 96 17.21 -4.32 -6.76
C ARG A 96 16.93 -4.36 -8.26
N GLY A 97 15.87 -3.68 -8.73
CA GLY A 97 15.45 -3.70 -10.14
C GLY A 97 14.78 -5.01 -10.57
N GLU A 98 14.37 -5.85 -9.61
CA GLU A 98 13.68 -7.12 -9.87
C GLU A 98 12.22 -6.88 -10.32
N VAL A 99 11.65 -5.75 -9.90
CA VAL A 99 10.36 -5.25 -10.39
C VAL A 99 10.58 -4.13 -11.39
N ARG A 100 10.06 -4.30 -12.61
CA ARG A 100 10.39 -3.42 -13.75
C ARG A 100 9.37 -3.54 -14.87
N VAL A 101 9.34 -2.55 -15.75
CA VAL A 101 8.51 -2.59 -16.97
C VAL A 101 9.36 -3.05 -18.16
N GLU A 102 8.85 -4.00 -18.94
CA GLU A 102 9.42 -4.46 -20.21
C GLU A 102 8.29 -4.73 -21.22
N ASP A 103 8.38 -4.14 -22.41
CA ASP A 103 7.50 -4.40 -23.55
C ASP A 103 5.99 -4.32 -23.22
N GLY A 104 5.59 -3.31 -22.45
CA GLY A 104 4.20 -3.12 -22.02
C GLY A 104 3.72 -4.14 -20.99
N LYS A 105 4.65 -4.80 -20.28
CA LYS A 105 4.38 -5.69 -19.16
C LYS A 105 5.13 -5.22 -17.93
N MET A 106 4.53 -5.43 -16.78
CA MET A 106 5.20 -5.30 -15.51
C MET A 106 5.68 -6.67 -15.06
N ILE A 107 7.00 -6.79 -14.92
CA ILE A 107 7.66 -8.01 -14.44
C ILE A 107 7.85 -7.89 -12.94
N LEU A 108 7.44 -8.91 -12.20
CA LEU A 108 7.62 -9.06 -10.75
C LEU A 108 8.87 -9.91 -10.45
N ALA A 109 9.32 -9.91 -9.20
CA ALA A 109 10.56 -10.58 -8.80
C ALA A 109 10.52 -12.11 -8.97
N ASN A 110 9.33 -12.72 -8.94
CA ASN A 110 9.11 -14.14 -9.21
C ASN A 110 9.06 -14.49 -10.70
N GLY A 111 9.22 -13.50 -11.60
CA GLY A 111 9.12 -13.66 -13.05
C GLY A 111 7.68 -13.61 -13.60
N GLU A 112 6.67 -13.41 -12.76
CA GLU A 112 5.31 -13.17 -13.21
C GLU A 112 5.21 -11.83 -13.98
N ALA A 113 4.36 -11.80 -15.00
CA ALA A 113 4.20 -10.64 -15.87
C ALA A 113 2.74 -10.18 -15.92
N ILE A 114 2.50 -8.92 -15.53
CA ILE A 114 1.20 -8.26 -15.61
C ILE A 114 1.14 -7.43 -16.89
N THR A 115 0.16 -7.69 -17.76
CA THR A 115 -0.05 -6.90 -18.98
C THR A 115 -0.51 -5.49 -18.62
N LEU A 116 0.21 -4.47 -19.10
CA LEU A 116 -0.16 -3.08 -18.86
C LEU A 116 -1.24 -2.61 -19.83
N PRO A 117 -2.17 -1.77 -19.37
CA PRO A 117 -3.07 -1.01 -20.23
C PRO A 117 -2.34 -0.17 -21.31
N PRO A 118 -2.97 0.09 -22.46
CA PRO A 118 -2.33 0.77 -23.60
C PRO A 118 -1.89 2.22 -23.33
N GLU A 119 -2.43 2.87 -22.30
CA GLU A 119 -2.03 4.20 -21.83
C GLU A 119 -0.64 4.24 -21.21
N PHE A 120 -0.09 3.09 -20.81
CA PHE A 120 1.24 3.02 -20.22
C PHE A 120 2.34 2.88 -21.29
N PRO A 121 3.58 3.36 -21.00
CA PRO A 121 4.68 3.29 -21.95
C PRO A 121 4.99 1.84 -22.31
N LYS A 122 5.19 1.59 -23.62
CA LYS A 122 5.61 0.27 -24.14
C LYS A 122 7.13 0.03 -24.02
N GLY A 123 7.88 1.00 -23.51
CA GLY A 123 9.33 0.90 -23.33
C GLY A 123 9.72 0.18 -22.05
N SER A 124 11.03 0.04 -21.84
CA SER A 124 11.57 -0.44 -20.57
C SER A 124 11.72 0.70 -19.57
N LEU A 125 11.28 0.47 -18.34
CA LEU A 125 11.44 1.41 -17.23
C LEU A 125 11.93 0.67 -15.99
N GLU A 126 13.02 1.17 -15.41
CA GLU A 126 13.53 0.70 -14.14
C GLU A 126 12.83 1.41 -12.98
N LEU A 127 12.30 0.64 -12.03
CA LEU A 127 11.54 1.16 -10.89
C LEU A 127 12.36 1.15 -9.58
N SER A 128 13.70 1.07 -9.67
CA SER A 128 14.59 0.96 -8.52
C SER A 128 14.73 2.24 -7.70
N HIS A 129 14.53 3.40 -8.33
CA HIS A 129 14.63 4.68 -7.65
C HIS A 129 13.59 4.80 -6.51
N PRO A 130 13.97 5.25 -5.30
CA PRO A 130 13.09 5.30 -4.13
C PRO A 130 11.81 6.08 -4.34
N TYR A 131 11.80 7.04 -5.27
CA TYR A 131 10.60 7.74 -5.73
C TYR A 131 9.39 6.81 -5.96
N TYR A 132 9.60 5.60 -6.48
CA TYR A 132 8.52 4.70 -6.86
C TYR A 132 7.92 3.90 -5.69
N TRP A 133 8.65 3.70 -4.59
CA TRP A 133 8.27 2.72 -3.56
C TRP A 133 8.38 3.21 -2.12
N SER A 134 9.25 4.18 -1.84
CA SER A 134 9.54 4.62 -0.47
C SER A 134 8.43 5.47 0.15
N ALA A 135 7.44 5.88 -0.63
CA ALA A 135 6.30 6.64 -0.15
C ALA A 135 5.37 5.82 0.76
N PHE A 136 5.33 4.49 0.59
CA PHE A 136 4.37 3.63 1.27
C PHE A 136 4.88 3.16 2.63
N THR A 137 4.01 3.26 3.62
CA THR A 137 4.26 2.83 5.00
C THR A 137 3.06 2.08 5.55
N LEU A 138 3.31 1.19 6.51
CA LEU A 138 2.28 0.49 7.26
C LEU A 138 1.99 1.24 8.58
N VAL A 139 0.71 1.43 8.89
CA VAL A 139 0.21 2.08 10.10
C VAL A 139 -0.70 1.11 10.86
N GLY A 140 -0.61 1.06 12.19
CA GLY A 140 -1.40 0.15 13.02
C GLY A 140 -0.63 -1.12 13.40
N ASN A 141 -1.35 -2.23 13.62
CA ASN A 141 -0.71 -3.51 13.90
C ASN A 141 0.05 -4.00 12.67
N TRP A 142 1.29 -4.43 12.82
CA TRP A 142 2.19 -4.78 11.71
C TRP A 142 2.55 -6.26 11.66
N ASN A 143 2.10 -7.06 12.64
CA ASN A 143 2.34 -8.50 12.76
C ASN A 143 1.12 -9.37 12.46
#